data_AF-A0A8J3H4F0-F1
#
_entry.id   AF-A0A8J3H4F0-F1
#
_cell.length_a   1.000
_cell.length_b   1.000
_cell.length_c   1.000
_cell.angle_alpha   90.00
_cell.angle_beta   90.00
_cell.angle_gamma   90.00
#
_symmetry.space_group_name_H-M   'P 1'
#
loop_
_entity.id
_entity.type
_entity.pdbx_description
1 polymer ?
#
loop_
_entity_poly.entity_id
_entity_poly.type
_entity_poly.pdbx_seq_one_letter_code
_entity_poly.pdbx_strand_id
1 'polypeptide(L)' 'MATVVFLPPQDRAASRRPGAAAELLHGLKLWRHRWALRRMLRDDLLPQPDSVLQDAGWRRAAALVEAAKPFWRG' A
#
# COMPACT_ATOMS: atom_id res chain seq x y z
N MET A 1 -57.48 7.86 -3.60
CA MET A 1 -56.77 6.85 -4.41
C MET A 1 -55.28 7.16 -4.32
N ALA A 2 -54.48 6.27 -3.73
CA ALA A 2 -53.04 6.48 -3.55
C ALA A 2 -52.27 5.76 -4.65
N THR A 3 -51.51 6.52 -5.45
CA THR A 3 -50.67 5.99 -6.52
C THR A 3 -49.38 5.47 -5.92
N VAL A 4 -49.19 4.15 -5.95
CA VAL A 4 -47.92 3.51 -5.59
C VAL A 4 -46.95 3.70 -6.76
N VAL A 5 -45.95 4.57 -6.58
CA VAL A 5 -44.87 4.74 -7.56
C VAL A 5 -43.88 3.59 -7.38
N PHE A 6 -43.83 2.70 -8.36
CA PHE A 6 -42.81 1.65 -8.42
C PHE A 6 -41.50 2.26 -8.91
N LEU A 7 -40.55 2.50 -8.00
CA LEU A 7 -39.17 2.80 -8.39
C LEU A 7 -38.49 1.49 -8.84
N PRO A 8 -37.95 1.41 -10.06
CA PRO A 8 -37.20 0.24 -10.49
C PRO A 8 -35.98 0.04 -9.59
N PRO A 9 -35.55 -1.22 -9.35
CA PRO A 9 -34.35 -1.50 -8.59
C PRO A 9 -33.17 -0.89 -9.33
N GLN A 10 -32.70 0.24 -8.83
CA GLN A 10 -31.60 0.98 -9.40
C GLN A 10 -30.41 0.02 -9.43
N ASP A 11 -29.87 -0.22 -10.62
CA ASP A 11 -28.71 -1.06 -10.87
C ASP A 11 -27.52 -0.60 -10.02
N ARG A 12 -27.43 -1.13 -8.79
CA ARG A 12 -26.26 -0.95 -7.92
C ARG A 12 -25.00 -1.52 -8.59
N ALA A 13 -25.16 -2.37 -9.60
CA ALA A 13 -24.09 -2.92 -10.42
C ALA A 13 -23.45 -1.88 -11.35
N ALA A 14 -24.21 -0.90 -11.86
CA ALA A 14 -23.73 0.11 -12.80
C ALA A 14 -22.83 1.19 -12.15
N SER A 15 -22.81 1.25 -10.81
CA SER A 15 -22.01 2.23 -10.06
C SER A 15 -20.62 1.74 -9.66
N ARG A 16 -20.17 0.56 -10.13
CA ARG A 16 -18.75 0.18 -10.00
C ARG A 16 -17.93 1.07 -10.93
N ARG A 17 -17.54 2.24 -10.43
CA ARG A 17 -16.57 3.12 -11.10
C ARG A 17 -15.31 2.29 -11.35
N PRO A 18 -14.94 2.00 -12.61
CA PRO A 18 -13.74 1.21 -12.91
C PRO A 18 -12.48 1.84 -12.29
N GLY A 19 -12.49 3.16 -12.06
CA GLY A 19 -11.44 3.88 -11.34
C GLY A 19 -11.26 3.47 -9.88
N ALA A 20 -12.33 3.15 -9.13
CA ALA A 20 -12.21 2.84 -7.71
C ALA A 20 -11.46 1.52 -7.46
N ALA A 21 -11.68 0.51 -8.32
CA ALA A 21 -10.93 -0.74 -8.27
C ALA A 21 -9.46 -0.53 -8.67
N ALA A 22 -9.19 0.31 -9.68
CA ALA A 22 -7.83 0.65 -10.09
C ALA A 22 -7.06 1.41 -9.00
N GLU A 23 -7.70 2.36 -8.31
CA GLU A 23 -7.13 3.10 -7.18
C GLU A 23 -6.82 2.18 -6.00
N LEU A 24 -7.75 1.27 -5.65
CA LEU A 24 -7.52 0.27 -4.61
C LEU A 24 -6.33 -0.62 -4.94
N LEU A 25 -6.27 -1.14 -6.17
CA LEU A 25 -5.16 -1.98 -6.63
C LEU A 25 -3.83 -1.23 -6.63
N HIS A 26 -3.84 0.06 -6.99
CA HIS A 26 -2.66 0.91 -6.91
C HIS A 26 -2.18 1.07 -5.46
N GLY A 27 -3.09 1.38 -4.54
CA GLY A 27 -2.78 1.47 -3.10
C GLY A 27 -2.21 0.16 -2.54
N LEU A 28 -2.82 -0.98 -2.87
CA LEU A 28 -2.34 -2.31 -2.46
C LEU A 28 -0.94 -2.62 -3.01
N LYS A 29 -0.67 -2.29 -4.28
CA LYS A 29 0.66 -2.46 -4.89
C LYS A 29 1.71 -1.62 -4.16
N LEU A 30 1.39 -0.36 -3.83
CA LEU A 30 2.26 0.53 -3.09
C LEU A 30 2.55 0.00 -1.68
N TRP A 31 1.50 -0.42 -0.96
CA TRP A 31 1.65 -0.99 0.38
C TRP A 31 2.49 -2.27 0.37
N ARG A 32 2.29 -3.15 -0.62
CA ARG A 32 3.10 -4.35 -0.79
C ARG A 32 4.56 -4.02 -1.02
N HIS A 33 4.84 -3.04 -1.88
CA HIS A 33 6.21 -2.61 -2.17
C HIS A 33 6.90 -2.05 -0.92
N ARG A 34 6.21 -1.17 -0.18
CA ARG A 34 6.71 -0.61 1.10
C ARG A 34 6.94 -1.69 2.16
N TRP A 35 6.02 -2.63 2.27
CA TRP A 35 6.16 -3.76 3.19
C TRP A 35 7.37 -4.62 2.85
N ALA A 36 7.57 -4.96 1.57
CA ALA A 36 8.70 -5.75 1.12
C ALA A 36 10.03 -5.04 1.39
N LEU A 37 10.12 -3.75 1.05
CA LEU A 37 11.31 -2.93 1.34
C LEU A 37 11.63 -2.92 2.84
N ARG A 38 10.59 -2.69 3.67
CA ARG A 38 10.75 -2.63 5.12
C ARG A 38 11.24 -3.96 5.69
N ARG A 39 10.73 -5.08 5.17
CA ARG A 39 11.14 -6.41 5.57
C ARG A 39 12.60 -6.67 5.19
N MET A 40 12.98 -6.41 3.94
CA MET A 40 14.37 -6.53 3.48
C MET A 40 15.33 -5.69 4.34
N LEU A 41 14.96 -4.45 4.66
CA LEU A 41 15.77 -3.60 5.52
C LEU A 41 15.97 -4.20 6.92
N ARG A 42 14.91 -4.75 7.53
CA ARG A 42 14.94 -5.28 8.89
C ARG A 42 15.61 -6.63 9.02
N ASP A 43 15.27 -7.54 8.11
CA ASP A 43 15.64 -8.94 8.24
C ASP A 43 16.99 -9.21 7.58
N ASP A 44 17.28 -8.50 6.47
CA ASP A 44 18.44 -8.82 5.62
C ASP A 44 19.57 -7.81 5.78
N LEU A 45 19.28 -6.51 5.93
CA LEU A 45 20.29 -5.44 5.90
C LEU A 45 20.71 -4.91 7.28
N LEU A 46 19.78 -4.57 8.16
CA LEU A 46 20.10 -3.99 9.48
C LEU A 46 20.93 -4.90 10.40
N PRO A 47 20.83 -6.24 10.36
CA PRO A 47 21.72 -7.13 11.11
C PRO A 47 23.16 -7.15 10.58
N GLN A 48 23.38 -6.75 9.33
CA GLN A 48 24.69 -6.80 8.68
C GLN A 48 25.58 -5.64 9.11
N PRO A 49 26.91 -5.75 8.95
CA PRO A 49 27.84 -4.65 9.22
C PRO A 49 27.63 -3.47 8.26
N ASP A 50 28.14 -2.29 8.65
CA ASP A 50 27.95 -1.05 7.90
C ASP A 50 28.52 -1.08 6.48
N SER A 51 29.55 -1.88 6.21
CA SER A 51 30.09 -2.07 4.87
C SER A 51 29.02 -2.64 3.91
N VAL A 52 28.30 -3.68 4.34
CA VAL A 52 27.25 -4.32 3.53
C VAL A 52 26.07 -3.37 3.30
N LEU A 53 25.71 -2.56 4.30
CA LEU A 53 24.70 -1.51 4.11
C LEU A 53 25.15 -0.47 3.09
N GLN A 54 26.40 -0.03 3.14
CA GLN A 54 26.96 0.94 2.20
C GLN A 54 27.01 0.40 0.78
N ASP A 55 27.40 -0.87 0.60
CA ASP A 55 27.38 -1.55 -0.70
C ASP A 55 25.97 -1.60 -1.29
N ALA A 56 24.94 -1.74 -0.45
CA ALA A 56 23.54 -1.66 -0.83
C ALA A 56 23.01 -0.22 -0.98
N GLY A 57 23.85 0.79 -0.84
CA GLY A 57 23.49 2.21 -0.96
C GLY A 57 22.77 2.79 0.25
N TRP A 58 22.80 2.12 1.41
CA TRP A 58 22.14 2.54 2.63
C TRP A 58 23.12 3.04 3.68
N ARG A 59 22.73 4.13 4.36
CA ARG A 59 23.30 4.49 5.67
C ARG A 59 22.44 3.85 6.76
N ARG A 60 23.06 3.31 7.81
CA ARG A 60 22.35 2.65 8.92
C ARG A 60 21.22 3.51 9.51
N ALA A 61 21.50 4.79 9.78
CA ALA A 61 20.49 5.72 10.29
C ALA A 61 19.28 5.86 9.34
N ALA A 62 19.52 5.97 8.04
CA ALA A 62 18.45 6.06 7.03
C ALA A 62 17.67 4.74 6.94
N ALA A 63 18.35 3.59 6.97
CA ALA A 63 17.72 2.28 6.97
C ALA A 63 16.82 2.08 8.20
N LEU A 64 17.26 2.52 9.39
CA LEU A 64 16.44 2.47 10.61
C LEU A 64 15.19 3.35 10.52
N VAL A 65 15.33 4.57 10.01
CA VAL A 65 14.19 5.49 9.80
C VAL A 65 13.20 4.90 8.81
N GLU A 66 13.66 4.40 7.66
CA GLU A 66 12.82 3.78 6.65
C GLU A 66 12.13 2.51 7.19
N ALA A 67 12.89 1.69 7.92
CA ALA A 67 12.39 0.50 8.60
C ALA A 67 11.38 0.80 9.72
N ALA A 68 11.27 2.04 10.20
CA ALA A 68 10.28 2.44 11.20
C ALA A 68 8.95 2.89 10.58
N LYS A 69 8.94 3.33 9.31
CA LYS A 69 7.76 3.92 8.66
C LYS A 69 6.60 2.91 8.50
N PRO A 70 5.37 3.25 8.92
CA PRO A 70 4.19 2.42 8.65
C PRO A 70 3.99 2.22 7.14
N PHE A 71 3.87 0.97 6.69
CA PHE A 71 3.81 0.66 5.25
C PHE A 71 2.51 1.16 4.58
N TRP A 72 1.45 1.29 5.36
CA TRP A 72 0.11 1.70 4.91
C TRP A 72 -0.13 3.21 4.92
N ARG A 73 0.73 4.00 5.58
CA ARG A 73 0.61 5.47 5.57
C ARG A 73 1.46 6.05 4.46
N GLY A 74 0.83 6.87 3.63
CA GLY A 74 1.45 7.82 2.71
C GLY A 74 1.00 9.20 3.12
#